data_AF-A0A4X2M3W1-F1
#
_entry.id   AF-A0A4X2M3W1-F1
#
_cell.length_a   1.000
_cell.length_b   1.000
_cell.length_c   1.000
_cell.angle_alpha   90.00
_cell.angle_beta   90.00
_cell.angle_gamma   90.00
#
_symmetry.space_group_name_H-M   'P 1'
#
loop_
_entity.id
_entity.type
_entity.pdbx_description
1 polymer ?
#
loop_
_entity_poly.entity_id
_entity_poly.type
_entity_poly.pdbx_seq_one_letter_code
_entity_poly.pdbx_strand_id
1 'polypeptide(L)'
;MASSPDEDPGENRIVYVKGDLFACPQTDSLAHCISEDCRMGAGIAVLFKKKFGGVQELLNQQKKSGEVAVLKRDERYVYYLDWMWS
;
A
#
# COMPACT_ATOMS: atom_id res chain seq x y z
N MET A 1 37.80 6.95 14.98
CA MET A 1 36.37 6.61 14.99
C MET A 1 35.87 6.85 13.59
N ALA A 2 35.33 5.83 12.93
CA ALA A 2 34.88 5.94 11.55
C ALA A 2 33.60 6.77 11.51
N SER A 3 33.61 7.84 10.72
CA SER A 3 32.41 8.56 10.33
C SER A 3 31.59 7.64 9.41
N SER A 4 30.35 7.33 9.78
CA SER A 4 29.43 6.61 8.90
C SER A 4 29.17 7.46 7.65
N PRO A 5 29.40 6.97 6.42
CA PRO A 5 28.82 7.57 5.23
C PRO A 5 27.34 7.19 5.20
N ASP A 6 26.49 8.01 4.57
CA ASP A 6 25.05 7.82 4.36
C ASP A 6 24.08 8.56 5.31
N GLU A 7 24.40 9.78 5.70
CA GLU A 7 23.35 10.80 5.85
C GLU A 7 23.51 11.85 4.74
N ASP A 8 22.85 11.61 3.60
CA ASP A 8 22.65 12.63 2.57
C ASP A 8 21.52 13.58 3.04
N PRO A 9 21.83 14.84 3.38
CA PRO A 9 20.86 15.76 3.93
C PRO A 9 20.13 16.47 2.78
N GLY A 10 18.99 15.92 2.36
CA GLY A 10 17.98 16.72 1.65
C GLY A 10 17.47 16.21 0.31
N GLU A 11 17.71 14.96 -0.07
CA GLU A 11 17.02 14.42 -1.25
C GLU A 11 15.55 14.14 -0.93
N ASN A 12 14.64 14.87 -1.58
CA ASN A 12 13.21 14.61 -1.46
C ASN A 12 12.87 13.27 -2.14
N ARG A 13 12.80 12.19 -1.33
CA ARG A 13 12.55 10.80 -1.78
C ARG A 13 11.14 10.58 -2.36
N ILE A 14 10.32 11.62 -2.46
CA ILE A 14 8.94 11.57 -2.94
C ILE A 14 8.85 12.22 -4.32
N VAL A 15 8.53 11.41 -5.33
CA VAL A 15 8.28 11.85 -6.70
C VAL A 15 6.77 11.88 -6.95
N TYR A 16 6.24 13.03 -7.35
CA TYR A 16 4.83 13.18 -7.70
C TYR A 16 4.64 13.03 -9.21
N VAL A 17 3.77 12.11 -9.60
CA VAL A 17 3.45 11.83 -11.01
C VAL A 17 1.95 12.00 -11.22
N LYS A 18 1.55 12.73 -12.26
CA LYS A 18 0.15 12.85 -12.68
C LYS A 18 -0.15 11.78 -13.73
N GLY A 19 -0.99 10.80 -13.40
CA GLY A 19 -1.35 9.72 -14.32
C GLY A 19 -2.26 8.67 -13.66
N ASP A 20 -2.37 7.50 -14.29
CA ASP A 20 -3.03 6.34 -13.67
C ASP A 20 -2.06 5.63 -12.73
N LEU A 21 -2.41 5.58 -11.45
CA LEU A 21 -1.65 4.89 -10.40
C LEU A 21 -1.38 3.43 -10.77
N PHE A 22 -2.32 2.76 -11.45
CA PHE A 22 -2.17 1.34 -11.77
C PHE A 22 -1.44 1.07 -13.09
N ALA A 23 -1.00 2.11 -13.79
CA ALA A 23 -0.12 1.99 -14.96
C ALA A 23 1.37 1.99 -14.57
N CYS A 24 1.67 2.06 -13.26
CA CYS A 24 3.03 1.89 -12.77
C CYS A 24 3.61 0.51 -13.14
N PRO A 25 4.95 0.38 -13.21
CA PRO A 25 5.61 -0.89 -13.45
C PRO A 25 5.10 -2.01 -12.55
N GLN A 26 5.03 -3.23 -13.07
CA GLN A 26 4.62 -4.40 -12.28
C GLN A 26 5.62 -4.74 -11.17
N THR A 27 6.86 -4.28 -11.28
CA THR A 27 7.89 -4.38 -10.24
C THR A 27 7.60 -3.50 -9.02
N ASP A 28 6.81 -2.44 -9.19
CA ASP A 28 6.55 -1.49 -8.14
C ASP A 28 5.46 -2.05 -7.23
N SER A 29 5.63 -1.88 -5.92
CA SER A 29 4.59 -2.24 -4.96
C SER A 29 3.62 -1.07 -4.78
N LEU A 30 2.35 -1.37 -4.51
CA LEU A 30 1.33 -0.36 -4.26
C LEU A 30 0.96 -0.33 -2.79
N ALA A 31 0.66 0.84 -2.25
CA ALA A 31 0.15 0.99 -0.91
C ALA A 31 -1.08 1.90 -0.91
N HIS A 32 -2.08 1.57 -0.11
CA HIS A 32 -3.18 2.49 0.19
C HIS A 32 -3.76 2.25 1.57
N CYS A 33 -4.41 3.27 2.11
CA CYS A 33 -5.10 3.17 3.38
C CYS A 33 -6.51 2.57 3.17
N ILE A 34 -6.91 1.71 4.09
CA ILE A 34 -8.26 1.16 4.21
C ILE A 34 -8.79 1.33 5.64
N SER A 35 -10.10 1.17 5.80
CA SER A 35 -10.76 0.97 7.09
C SER A 35 -10.77 -0.51 7.47
N GLU A 36 -10.81 -0.81 8.77
CA GLU A 36 -10.87 -2.18 9.34
C GLU A 36 -11.96 -3.03 8.73
N ASP A 37 -13.11 -2.42 8.41
CA ASP A 37 -14.25 -3.10 7.81
C ASP A 37 -14.00 -3.60 6.38
N CYS A 38 -12.84 -3.28 5.79
CA CYS A 38 -12.39 -3.68 4.44
C CYS A 38 -13.48 -3.46 3.37
N ARG A 39 -14.43 -2.55 3.59
CA ARG A 39 -15.59 -2.40 2.69
C ARG A 39 -15.14 -1.95 1.31
N MET A 40 -14.04 -1.18 1.24
CA MET A 40 -13.45 -0.66 0.01
C MET A 40 -14.52 -0.10 -0.94
N GLY A 41 -15.53 0.57 -0.37
CA GLY A 41 -16.77 0.94 -1.05
C GLY A 41 -16.74 2.28 -1.77
N ALA A 42 -15.68 3.07 -1.58
CA ALA A 42 -15.54 4.41 -2.16
C ALA A 42 -14.09 4.71 -2.59
N GLY A 43 -13.94 5.71 -3.46
CA GLY A 43 -12.64 6.23 -3.90
C GLY A 43 -11.77 5.21 -4.63
N ILE A 44 -10.45 5.33 -4.47
CA ILE A 44 -9.48 4.46 -5.13
C ILE A 44 -9.59 3.00 -4.67
N ALA A 45 -10.10 2.75 -3.46
CA ALA A 45 -10.24 1.41 -2.89
C ALA A 45 -11.17 0.50 -3.73
N VAL A 46 -12.20 1.08 -4.37
CA VAL A 46 -13.07 0.34 -5.30
C VAL A 46 -12.27 -0.18 -6.50
N LEU A 47 -11.32 0.62 -7.00
CA LEU A 47 -10.45 0.22 -8.12
C LEU A 47 -9.45 -0.85 -7.69
N PHE A 48 -8.87 -0.76 -6.48
CA PHE A 48 -8.04 -1.81 -5.91
C PHE A 48 -8.79 -3.14 -5.79
N LYS A 49 -10.02 -3.11 -5.25
CA LYS A 49 -10.89 -4.28 -5.15
C LYS A 49 -11.22 -4.88 -6.52
N LYS A 50 -11.47 -4.05 -7.54
CA LYS A 50 -11.75 -4.52 -8.91
C LYS A 50 -10.51 -5.08 -9.62
N LYS A 51 -9.32 -4.49 -9.42
CA LYS A 51 -8.08 -4.93 -10.07
C LYS A 51 -7.43 -6.13 -9.38
N PHE A 52 -7.29 -6.10 -8.06
CA PHE A 52 -6.52 -7.08 -7.30
C PHE A 52 -7.38 -8.11 -6.57
N GLY A 53 -8.67 -7.84 -6.38
CA GLY A 53 -9.58 -8.72 -5.66
C GLY A 53 -9.08 -9.00 -4.24
N GLY A 54 -9.12 -10.26 -3.82
CA GLY A 54 -8.43 -10.70 -2.60
C GLY A 54 -9.02 -10.20 -1.29
N VAL A 55 -10.24 -9.66 -1.28
CA VAL A 55 -10.88 -9.15 -0.04
C VAL A 55 -10.94 -10.24 1.04
N GLN A 56 -11.27 -11.48 0.66
CA GLN A 56 -11.29 -12.59 1.62
C GLN A 56 -9.88 -12.95 2.12
N GLU A 57 -8.84 -12.89 1.27
CA GLU A 57 -7.45 -13.10 1.68
C GLU A 57 -7.00 -12.03 2.69
N LEU A 58 -7.42 -10.78 2.51
CA LEU A 58 -7.14 -9.70 3.46
C LEU A 58 -7.87 -9.90 4.78
N LEU A 59 -9.16 -10.24 4.74
CA LEU A 59 -9.96 -10.53 5.94
C LEU A 59 -9.39 -11.73 6.72
N ASN A 60 -8.91 -12.76 6.02
CA ASN A 60 -8.31 -13.94 6.63
C ASN A 60 -6.97 -13.65 7.33
N GLN A 61 -6.29 -12.54 7.02
CA GLN A 61 -5.10 -12.11 7.73
C GLN A 61 -5.41 -11.52 9.11
N GLN A 62 -6.69 -11.23 9.40
CA GLN A 62 -7.18 -10.71 10.68
C GLN A 62 -6.35 -9.54 11.22
N LYS A 63 -5.96 -8.62 10.34
CA LYS A 63 -5.21 -7.42 10.69
C LYS A 63 -6.09 -6.41 11.42
N LYS A 64 -5.51 -5.72 12.38
CA LYS A 64 -6.14 -4.68 13.20
C LYS A 64 -5.64 -3.29 12.81
N SER A 65 -6.31 -2.25 13.30
CA SER A 65 -5.82 -0.87 13.21
C SER A 65 -4.36 -0.74 13.63
N GLY A 66 -3.57 -0.07 12.79
CA GLY A 66 -2.12 0.09 12.96
C GLY A 66 -1.28 -1.02 12.34
N GLU A 67 -1.91 -2.08 11.83
CA GLU A 67 -1.23 -3.15 11.10
C GLU A 67 -1.38 -2.99 9.57
N VAL A 68 -0.60 -3.77 8.84
CA VAL A 68 -0.64 -3.83 7.38
C VAL A 68 -1.06 -5.22 6.91
N ALA A 69 -2.07 -5.27 6.05
CA ALA A 69 -2.43 -6.47 5.31
C ALA A 69 -1.73 -6.45 3.95
N VAL A 70 -1.28 -7.61 3.49
CA VAL A 70 -0.47 -7.72 2.27
C VAL A 70 -1.09 -8.71 1.31
N LEU A 71 -1.25 -8.28 0.06
CA LEU A 71 -1.65 -9.13 -1.05
C LEU A 71 -0.48 -9.27 -2.01
N LYS A 72 -0.08 -10.52 -2.29
CA LYS A 72 0.87 -10.80 -3.37
C LYS A 72 0.10 -11.05 -4.66
N ARG A 73 0.46 -10.33 -5.71
CA ARG A 73 -0.06 -10.51 -7.07
C ARG A 73 1.11 -10.53 -8.03
N ASP A 74 1.33 -11.68 -8.67
CA ASP A 74 2.51 -11.92 -9.51
C ASP A 74 3.82 -11.59 -8.76
N GLU A 75 4.62 -10.68 -9.32
CA GLU A 75 5.91 -10.24 -8.76
C GLU A 75 5.79 -9.01 -7.84
N ARG A 76 4.56 -8.56 -7.54
CA ARG A 76 4.31 -7.34 -6.77
C ARG A 76 3.58 -7.59 -5.46
N TYR A 77 3.83 -6.72 -4.49
CA TYR A 77 3.08 -6.66 -3.24
C TYR A 77 2.16 -5.44 -3.24
N VAL A 78 0.96 -5.65 -2.70
CA VAL A 78 -0.02 -4.60 -2.48
C VAL A 78 -0.27 -4.50 -0.97
N TYR A 79 0.04 -3.36 -0.40
CA TYR A 79 -0.04 -3.06 1.02
C TYR A 79 -1.32 -2.29 1.33
N TYR A 80 -2.11 -2.86 2.24
CA TYR A 80 -3.36 -2.31 2.71
C TYR A 80 -3.13 -1.89 4.16
N LEU A 81 -2.94 -0.60 4.36
CA LEU A 81 -2.64 -0.05 5.68
C LEU A 81 -3.95 0.32 6.38
N ASP A 82 -4.20 -0.28 7.54
CA ASP A 82 -5.35 0.11 8.35
C ASP A 82 -4.92 1.18 9.35
N TRP A 83 -5.44 2.39 9.18
CA TRP A 83 -5.14 3.53 10.04
C TRP A 83 -6.35 4.03 10.82
N MET A 84 -7.41 3.23 10.95
CA MET A 84 -8.60 3.70 11.66
C MET A 84 -8.31 3.80 13.16
N TRP A 85 -7.96 5.01 13.60
CA TRP A 85 -7.91 5.38 15.01
C TRP A 85 -9.34 5.38 15.54
N SER A 86 -9.64 4.46 16.47
CA SER A 86 -10.90 4.50 17.21
C SER A 86 -10.90 5.60 18.26
#